data_AF-A0A1M6D9J1-F1
#
_entry.id   AF-A0A1M6D9J1-F1
#
_cell.length_a   1.000
_cell.length_b   1.000
_cell.length_c   1.000
_cell.angle_alpha   90.00
_cell.angle_beta   90.00
_cell.angle_gamma   90.00
#
_symmetry.space_group_name_H-M   'P 1'
#
loop_
_entity.id
_entity.type
_entity.pdbx_description
1 polymer ?
#
loop_
_entity_poly.entity_id
_entity_poly.type
_entity_poly.pdbx_seq_one_letter_code
_entity_poly.pdbx_strand_id
1 'polypeptide(L)'
;MKKNYRFIPILVLTILCVIVLPGCKSAESSSTAIKHYSPINASIDLYEIIDDKVKVEIRTESIDADTISYFLPKIVPGTYQNNNYGKYIESFEAFDKEGKSLSVQKVGHNQWKINNVRQLAKITYLVNDTFDIENTHEIFSPTGTNIDQDKNFILNLYAFVGYFSEMKETEYRLFIKHPVHLEASTSAKEVEPGDSSENINFNVDYFIFNRYADVADTPIMYSVPDRVTFTANGIEILLSIYSPNKIHKASRFTEQMERMIRAQSNFLGNINTTKKYSILLYLSTTKPNDASGFGALEHDTSTVVVLPESLTRAKLTESLINVVSHEFFHIVTPLSIQSKEIHFFDYNQPKMSKHLWLYEGTTEYFSIIFQITQGLIGQEEFMEILLEKIEISKQFDDSWSFTEMSKNILKEPYRQNYRNVYEKGALISMCIDILMREKSDGLYGIVDLIHNLSQEYGSQNPFDDDELIPTIREFSYPEVGDFLENHVVNNTPIDYNYYLNKVGIQFGEKTVNSSYFIDGQQPLVKASEDSNEIIFESNTKYNNFLKNLGIQGGDVLLSINGKKYQVKNIYDLFGDSNQWKLGDTVIFEIKRGTEKMTLQTEVIKPTIQKTILEQIPEASEQQIKLLKSWIND
;
A
#
# COMPACT_ATOMS: atom_id res chain seq x y z
N MET A 1 93.81 52.21 1.69
CA MET A 1 94.81 52.16 0.59
C MET A 1 94.63 50.86 -0.18
N LYS A 2 94.57 50.96 -1.50
CA LYS A 2 94.53 49.88 -2.50
C LYS A 2 95.58 48.78 -2.22
N LYS A 3 95.28 47.52 -2.55
CA LYS A 3 95.82 46.85 -3.76
C LYS A 3 95.30 45.41 -3.96
N ASN A 4 95.19 45.10 -5.24
CA ASN A 4 94.63 43.91 -5.90
C ASN A 4 95.60 42.73 -6.01
N TYR A 5 95.01 41.60 -6.47
CA TYR A 5 95.54 40.47 -7.26
C TYR A 5 96.13 39.29 -6.46
N ARG A 6 95.96 37.99 -6.83
CA ARG A 6 95.52 37.34 -8.09
C ARG A 6 95.09 35.87 -7.83
N PHE A 7 94.37 35.32 -8.81
CA PHE A 7 93.73 34.01 -8.97
C PHE A 7 94.62 32.74 -8.95
N ILE A 8 94.00 31.60 -8.57
CA ILE A 8 94.22 30.22 -9.10
C ILE A 8 92.83 29.53 -9.16
N PRO A 9 92.47 28.78 -10.23
CA PRO A 9 91.18 28.09 -10.31
C PRO A 9 91.29 26.64 -9.79
N ILE A 10 90.31 26.19 -9.01
CA ILE A 10 90.11 24.77 -8.67
C ILE A 10 88.66 24.42 -8.96
N LEU A 11 88.49 23.45 -9.86
CA LEU A 11 87.26 22.82 -10.32
C LEU A 11 86.75 21.89 -9.20
N VAL A 12 85.53 22.10 -8.70
CA VAL A 12 84.90 21.22 -7.70
C VAL A 12 83.70 20.52 -8.33
N LEU A 13 83.76 19.19 -8.30
CA LEU A 13 82.82 18.21 -8.83
C LEU A 13 81.70 17.97 -7.81
N THR A 14 80.45 18.28 -8.15
CA THR A 14 79.29 18.04 -7.27
C THR A 14 78.61 16.73 -7.64
N ILE A 15 78.63 15.78 -6.70
CA ILE A 15 77.94 14.48 -6.74
C ILE A 15 76.44 14.72 -6.49
N LEU A 16 75.60 14.27 -7.43
CA LEU A 16 74.14 14.34 -7.34
C LEU A 16 73.60 13.07 -6.65
N CYS A 17 72.97 13.23 -5.49
CA CYS A 17 72.29 12.15 -4.78
C CYS A 17 70.96 11.82 -5.48
N VAL A 18 70.76 10.54 -5.82
CA VAL A 18 69.50 10.00 -6.38
C VAL A 18 68.53 9.74 -5.23
N ILE A 19 67.41 10.46 -5.21
CA ILE A 19 66.27 10.22 -4.33
C ILE A 19 65.29 9.30 -5.08
N VAL A 20 65.05 8.11 -4.54
CA VAL A 20 64.02 7.19 -5.03
C VAL A 20 62.69 7.60 -4.39
N LEU A 21 61.79 8.17 -5.20
CA LEU A 21 60.39 8.43 -4.81
C LEU A 21 59.55 7.17 -5.09
N PRO A 22 58.73 6.70 -4.14
CA PRO A 22 57.73 5.68 -4.44
C PRO A 22 56.64 6.28 -5.32
N GLY A 23 56.45 5.70 -6.50
CA GLY A 23 55.39 6.10 -7.42
C GLY A 23 54.02 5.80 -6.83
N CYS A 24 53.26 6.84 -6.51
CA CYS A 24 51.81 6.75 -6.37
C CYS A 24 51.24 6.27 -7.71
N LYS A 25 50.83 5.00 -7.78
CA LYS A 25 49.79 4.59 -8.72
C LYS A 25 48.52 5.31 -8.30
N SER A 26 48.12 6.32 -9.04
CA SER A 26 46.76 6.83 -9.02
C SER A 26 45.83 5.64 -9.23
N ALA A 27 45.00 5.35 -8.24
CA ALA A 27 43.86 4.46 -8.44
C ALA A 27 42.98 5.12 -9.52
N GLU A 28 42.96 4.52 -10.71
CA GLU A 28 41.90 4.80 -11.67
C GLU A 28 40.60 4.39 -11.00
N SER A 29 39.85 5.37 -10.49
CA SER A 29 38.43 5.19 -10.27
C SER A 29 37.84 4.83 -11.63
N SER A 30 37.46 3.56 -11.79
CA SER A 30 36.65 3.14 -12.92
C SER A 30 35.31 3.87 -12.81
N SER A 31 35.21 5.06 -13.39
CA SER A 31 33.93 5.66 -13.70
C SER A 31 33.28 4.76 -14.74
N THR A 32 32.30 3.97 -14.32
CA THR A 32 31.34 3.39 -15.26
C THR A 32 30.71 4.55 -16.02
N ALA A 33 31.12 4.75 -17.27
CA ALA A 33 30.49 5.72 -18.15
C ALA A 33 29.00 5.39 -18.21
N ILE A 34 28.14 6.34 -17.83
CA ILE A 34 26.70 6.21 -17.98
C ILE A 34 26.43 6.08 -19.48
N LYS A 35 25.98 4.91 -19.94
CA LYS A 35 25.56 4.72 -21.32
C LYS A 35 24.29 5.55 -21.52
N HIS A 36 24.38 6.63 -22.29
CA HIS A 36 23.21 7.38 -22.72
C HIS A 36 22.55 6.66 -23.88
N TYR A 37 21.37 6.09 -23.63
CA TYR A 37 20.53 5.50 -24.66
C TYR A 37 19.54 6.53 -25.20
N SER A 38 19.17 6.40 -26.47
CA SER A 38 18.09 7.18 -27.07
C SER A 38 16.75 6.82 -26.42
N PRO A 39 15.78 7.76 -26.34
CA PRO A 39 14.49 7.51 -25.70
C PRO A 39 13.76 6.30 -26.29
N ILE A 40 13.09 5.54 -25.41
CA ILE A 40 12.22 4.44 -25.79
C ILE A 40 10.86 5.02 -26.17
N ASN A 41 10.39 4.74 -27.37
CA ASN A 41 9.08 5.19 -27.85
C ASN A 41 8.10 4.03 -27.75
N ALA A 42 7.09 4.14 -26.89
CA ALA A 42 6.05 3.14 -26.69
C ALA A 42 4.73 3.66 -27.26
N SER A 43 3.94 2.82 -27.91
CA SER A 43 2.58 3.19 -28.34
C SER A 43 1.56 2.13 -27.98
N ILE A 44 0.39 2.56 -27.53
CA ILE A 44 -0.76 1.71 -27.18
C ILE A 44 -1.95 2.13 -28.07
N ASP A 45 -2.60 1.16 -28.71
CA ASP A 45 -3.82 1.40 -29.51
C ASP A 45 -5.06 0.92 -28.76
N LEU A 46 -5.82 1.87 -28.21
CA LEU A 46 -7.11 1.66 -27.54
C LEU A 46 -8.31 1.81 -28.51
N TYR A 47 -8.05 2.18 -29.76
CA TYR A 47 -9.08 2.37 -30.78
C TYR A 47 -9.31 1.08 -31.59
N GLU A 48 -8.22 0.39 -31.98
CA GLU A 48 -8.28 -0.89 -32.68
C GLU A 48 -8.02 -2.07 -31.72
N ILE A 49 -9.09 -2.54 -31.08
CA ILE A 49 -9.06 -3.71 -30.18
C ILE A 49 -9.20 -5.01 -30.99
N ILE A 50 -8.40 -6.03 -30.64
CA ILE A 50 -8.39 -7.34 -31.30
C ILE A 50 -8.70 -8.41 -30.25
N ASP A 51 -9.89 -9.01 -30.30
CA ASP A 51 -10.31 -10.06 -29.36
C ASP A 51 -10.03 -9.68 -27.90
N ASP A 52 -10.49 -8.48 -27.51
CA ASP A 52 -10.30 -7.88 -26.18
C ASP A 52 -8.85 -7.54 -25.79
N LYS A 53 -7.96 -7.46 -26.78
CA LYS A 53 -6.55 -7.12 -26.58
C LYS A 53 -6.19 -5.83 -27.26
N VAL A 54 -5.34 -5.06 -26.60
CA VAL A 54 -4.74 -3.84 -27.18
C VAL A 54 -3.40 -4.18 -27.82
N LYS A 55 -3.09 -3.51 -28.92
CA LYS A 55 -1.78 -3.61 -29.56
C LYS A 55 -0.81 -2.64 -28.90
N VAL A 56 0.38 -3.14 -28.56
CA VAL A 56 1.50 -2.35 -28.08
C VAL A 56 2.67 -2.47 -29.05
N GLU A 57 3.33 -1.34 -29.32
CA GLU A 57 4.55 -1.27 -30.11
C GLU A 57 5.62 -0.49 -29.33
N ILE A 58 6.84 -1.03 -29.30
CA ILE A 58 8.00 -0.41 -28.64
C ILE A 58 9.08 -0.20 -29.69
N ARG A 59 9.57 1.03 -29.82
CA ARG A 59 10.67 1.42 -30.71
C ARG A 59 11.82 1.98 -29.90
N THR A 60 13.01 1.68 -30.35
CA THR A 60 14.25 2.23 -29.80
C THR A 60 15.25 2.35 -30.95
N GLU A 61 16.23 3.24 -30.81
CA GLU A 61 17.31 3.32 -31.77
C GLU A 61 18.23 2.10 -31.66
N SER A 62 19.25 2.03 -32.52
CA SER A 62 20.16 0.88 -32.53
C SER A 62 20.85 0.72 -31.18
N ILE A 63 20.58 -0.39 -30.51
CA ILE A 63 21.25 -0.80 -29.28
C ILE A 63 22.54 -1.53 -29.66
N ASP A 64 23.69 -1.08 -29.15
CA ASP A 64 24.97 -1.74 -29.38
C ASP A 64 25.15 -2.98 -28.48
N ALA A 65 24.42 -4.04 -28.83
CA ALA A 65 24.53 -5.37 -28.24
C ALA A 65 24.17 -6.44 -29.28
N ASP A 66 24.71 -7.65 -29.12
CA ASP A 66 24.30 -8.80 -29.94
C ASP A 66 22.94 -9.35 -29.51
N THR A 67 22.69 -9.33 -28.20
CA THR A 67 21.44 -9.82 -27.59
C THR A 67 20.98 -8.91 -26.46
N ILE A 68 19.68 -8.79 -26.26
CA ILE A 68 19.07 -8.05 -25.15
C ILE A 68 17.83 -8.79 -24.65
N SER A 69 17.47 -8.57 -23.39
CA SER A 69 16.20 -9.06 -22.85
C SER A 69 15.21 -7.92 -22.70
N TYR A 70 13.99 -8.13 -23.14
CA TYR A 70 12.83 -7.30 -22.84
C TYR A 70 12.01 -7.97 -21.75
N PHE A 71 11.53 -7.19 -20.78
CA PHE A 71 10.82 -7.69 -19.61
C PHE A 71 9.49 -6.96 -19.43
N LEU A 72 8.47 -7.72 -19.04
CA LEU A 72 7.36 -7.17 -18.27
C LEU A 72 7.60 -7.46 -16.78
N PRO A 73 7.03 -6.69 -15.85
CA PRO A 73 7.15 -6.95 -14.43
C PRO A 73 6.56 -8.30 -14.02
N LYS A 74 7.24 -8.97 -13.08
CA LYS A 74 6.68 -10.08 -12.31
C LYS A 74 5.85 -9.56 -11.14
N ILE A 75 6.30 -8.47 -10.55
CA ILE A 75 5.79 -7.85 -9.33
C ILE A 75 6.08 -6.36 -9.41
N VAL A 76 5.22 -5.55 -8.80
CA VAL A 76 5.36 -4.10 -8.68
C VAL A 76 5.35 -3.71 -7.20
N PRO A 77 5.91 -2.54 -6.82
CA PRO A 77 5.77 -1.99 -5.48
C PRO A 77 4.31 -1.96 -4.99
N GLY A 78 4.09 -1.99 -3.67
CA GLY A 78 2.76 -1.97 -3.02
C GLY A 78 2.01 -3.30 -2.98
N THR A 79 2.18 -4.14 -4.00
CA THR A 79 1.33 -5.35 -4.15
C THR A 79 1.84 -6.59 -3.42
N TYR A 80 3.13 -6.62 -3.09
CA TYR A 80 3.86 -7.73 -2.46
C TYR A 80 3.46 -9.15 -2.94
N GLN A 81 3.04 -9.27 -4.21
CA GLN A 81 2.53 -10.50 -4.83
C GLN A 81 3.12 -10.71 -6.23
N ASN A 82 3.38 -11.98 -6.58
CA ASN A 82 3.89 -12.35 -7.90
C ASN A 82 2.75 -12.45 -8.93
N ASN A 83 2.46 -11.36 -9.64
CA ASN A 83 1.39 -11.31 -10.63
C ASN A 83 1.78 -11.84 -12.03
N ASN A 84 3.08 -11.79 -12.39
CA ASN A 84 3.60 -12.25 -13.69
C ASN A 84 2.85 -11.65 -14.89
N TYR A 85 2.90 -10.33 -15.05
CA TYR A 85 2.17 -9.62 -16.10
C TYR A 85 2.51 -10.08 -17.52
N GLY A 86 3.67 -10.71 -17.73
CA GLY A 86 4.03 -11.31 -19.02
C GLY A 86 3.17 -12.52 -19.46
N LYS A 87 2.29 -13.03 -18.59
CA LYS A 87 1.29 -14.06 -18.93
C LYS A 87 0.20 -13.52 -19.87
N TYR A 88 -0.10 -12.21 -19.79
CA TYR A 88 -1.16 -11.56 -20.58
C TYR A 88 -0.65 -11.01 -21.92
N ILE A 89 0.60 -11.32 -22.25
CA ILE A 89 1.25 -10.89 -23.49
C ILE A 89 1.21 -12.01 -24.52
N GLU A 90 0.61 -11.69 -25.66
CA GLU A 90 0.46 -12.58 -26.82
C GLU A 90 1.15 -12.01 -28.06
N SER A 91 1.44 -12.89 -29.03
CA SER A 91 1.94 -12.50 -30.36
C SER A 91 3.15 -11.55 -30.33
N PHE A 92 4.11 -11.81 -29.42
CA PHE A 92 5.33 -11.02 -29.30
C PHE A 92 6.26 -11.26 -30.48
N GLU A 93 6.59 -10.19 -31.20
CA GLU A 93 7.47 -10.19 -32.36
C GLU A 93 8.47 -9.04 -32.30
N ALA A 94 9.65 -9.24 -32.87
CA ALA A 94 10.68 -8.20 -33.01
C ALA A 94 11.07 -8.07 -34.49
N PHE A 95 11.32 -6.85 -34.95
CA PHE A 95 11.56 -6.55 -36.36
C PHE A 95 12.78 -5.63 -36.55
N ASP A 96 13.49 -5.83 -37.66
CA ASP A 96 14.50 -4.90 -38.14
C ASP A 96 13.92 -3.68 -38.87
N LYS A 97 14.79 -2.79 -39.34
CA LYS A 97 14.41 -1.54 -40.03
C LYS A 97 13.72 -1.79 -41.37
N GLU A 98 13.98 -2.94 -41.98
CA GLU A 98 13.38 -3.42 -43.23
C GLU A 98 12.05 -4.16 -43.00
N GLY A 99 11.64 -4.34 -41.74
CA GLY A 99 10.39 -5.01 -41.35
C GLY A 99 10.48 -6.53 -41.33
N LYS A 100 11.68 -7.11 -41.36
CA LYS A 100 11.91 -8.54 -41.28
C LYS A 100 12.03 -8.98 -39.82
N SER A 101 11.42 -10.12 -39.50
CA SER A 101 11.41 -10.67 -38.14
C SER A 101 12.80 -11.05 -37.64
N LEU A 102 13.09 -10.66 -36.40
CA LEU A 102 14.26 -11.07 -35.63
C LEU A 102 13.92 -12.29 -34.76
N SER A 103 14.96 -13.05 -34.40
CA SER A 103 14.79 -14.21 -33.53
C SER A 103 14.52 -13.76 -32.09
N VAL A 104 13.39 -14.22 -31.55
CA VAL A 104 12.97 -14.00 -30.16
C VAL A 104 12.76 -15.33 -29.45
N GLN A 105 13.21 -15.42 -28.21
CA GLN A 105 12.97 -16.56 -27.32
C GLN A 105 12.28 -16.07 -26.04
N LYS A 106 11.05 -16.55 -25.77
CA LYS A 106 10.38 -16.32 -24.47
C LYS A 106 11.05 -17.20 -23.40
N VAL A 107 11.40 -16.60 -22.27
CA VAL A 107 12.03 -17.25 -21.11
C VAL A 107 11.12 -17.05 -19.89
N GLY A 108 10.55 -18.14 -19.38
CA GLY A 108 9.55 -18.04 -18.31
C GLY A 108 8.30 -17.25 -18.75
N HIS A 109 7.68 -16.53 -17.81
CA HIS A 109 6.48 -15.75 -18.10
C HIS A 109 6.77 -14.32 -18.58
N ASN A 110 7.85 -13.70 -18.08
CA ASN A 110 8.00 -12.24 -18.11
C ASN A 110 9.20 -11.74 -18.93
N GLN A 111 9.91 -12.61 -19.65
CA GLN A 111 11.13 -12.25 -20.35
C GLN A 111 11.12 -12.72 -21.82
N TRP A 112 11.60 -11.86 -22.71
CA TRP A 112 11.84 -12.16 -24.12
C TRP A 112 13.27 -11.80 -24.49
N LYS A 113 14.07 -12.81 -24.85
CA LYS A 113 15.44 -12.62 -25.32
C LYS A 113 15.44 -12.41 -26.83
N ILE A 114 16.00 -11.31 -27.27
CA ILE A 114 16.07 -10.89 -28.67
C ILE A 114 17.52 -10.99 -29.14
N ASN A 115 17.73 -11.58 -30.31
CA ASN A 115 19.05 -11.70 -30.96
C ASN A 115 19.18 -10.70 -32.13
N ASN A 116 20.43 -10.44 -32.55
CA ASN A 116 20.76 -9.49 -33.63
C ASN A 116 20.26 -8.07 -33.34
N VAL A 117 20.39 -7.64 -32.07
CA VAL A 117 19.76 -6.43 -31.54
C VAL A 117 20.27 -5.14 -32.20
N ARG A 118 21.48 -5.12 -32.76
CA ARG A 118 21.95 -3.98 -33.57
C ARG A 118 21.04 -3.63 -34.75
N GLN A 119 20.24 -4.58 -35.24
CA GLN A 119 19.28 -4.39 -36.32
C GLN A 119 17.87 -4.07 -35.81
N LEU A 120 17.60 -4.22 -34.51
CA LEU A 120 16.27 -4.02 -33.92
C LEU A 120 15.77 -2.61 -34.21
N ALA A 121 14.57 -2.53 -34.79
CA ALA A 121 13.84 -1.28 -35.00
C ALA A 121 12.62 -1.20 -34.09
N LYS A 122 11.92 -2.32 -33.91
CA LYS A 122 10.71 -2.36 -33.07
C LYS A 122 10.37 -3.74 -32.54
N ILE A 123 9.57 -3.74 -31.48
CA ILE A 123 8.87 -4.89 -30.91
C ILE A 123 7.37 -4.61 -30.97
N THR A 124 6.56 -5.64 -31.22
CA THR A 124 5.10 -5.55 -31.13
C THR A 124 4.53 -6.74 -30.37
N TYR A 125 3.44 -6.53 -29.65
CA TYR A 125 2.68 -7.60 -28.98
C TYR A 125 1.23 -7.16 -28.73
N LEU A 126 0.38 -8.12 -28.36
CA LEU A 126 -0.98 -7.90 -27.88
C LEU A 126 -1.00 -8.07 -26.36
N VAL A 127 -1.77 -7.21 -25.67
CA VAL A 127 -1.96 -7.25 -24.22
C VAL A 127 -3.43 -7.52 -23.92
N ASN A 128 -3.70 -8.60 -23.18
CA ASN A 128 -5.02 -8.88 -22.62
C ASN A 128 -5.20 -8.13 -21.29
N ASP A 129 -6.44 -7.84 -20.93
CA ASP A 129 -6.74 -7.28 -19.61
C ASP A 129 -6.75 -8.37 -18.53
N THR A 130 -7.04 -7.95 -17.30
CA THR A 130 -7.06 -8.87 -16.15
C THR A 130 -8.41 -8.96 -15.47
N PHE A 131 -9.28 -7.93 -15.56
CA PHE A 131 -10.52 -7.83 -14.79
C PHE A 131 -11.55 -8.91 -15.14
N ASP A 132 -11.70 -9.26 -16.41
CA ASP A 132 -12.74 -10.20 -16.84
C ASP A 132 -12.27 -11.68 -16.83
N ILE A 133 -10.97 -11.89 -16.62
CA ILE A 133 -10.32 -13.21 -16.54
C ILE A 133 -9.87 -13.59 -15.12
N GLU A 134 -10.18 -12.79 -14.08
CA GLU A 134 -9.73 -13.04 -12.70
C GLU A 134 -10.17 -14.41 -12.13
N ASN A 135 -11.25 -14.99 -12.66
CA ASN A 135 -11.66 -16.37 -12.31
C ASN A 135 -10.60 -17.44 -12.65
N THR A 136 -9.62 -17.10 -13.49
CA THR A 136 -8.52 -17.98 -13.91
C THR A 136 -7.17 -17.57 -13.33
N HIS A 137 -7.05 -16.34 -12.79
CA HIS A 137 -5.82 -15.75 -12.32
C HIS A 137 -6.08 -14.78 -11.15
N GLU A 138 -5.36 -14.95 -10.04
CA GLU A 138 -5.55 -14.17 -8.82
C GLU A 138 -4.83 -12.81 -8.85
N ILE A 139 -5.18 -11.93 -9.78
CA ILE A 139 -4.73 -10.53 -9.74
C ILE A 139 -5.68 -9.74 -8.85
N PHE A 140 -5.11 -8.98 -7.92
CA PHE A 140 -5.86 -8.01 -7.13
C PHE A 140 -6.21 -6.81 -8.03
N SER A 141 -7.50 -6.54 -8.26
CA SER A 141 -7.95 -5.57 -9.27
C SER A 141 -7.31 -4.18 -9.23
N PRO A 142 -7.02 -3.54 -8.08
CA PRO A 142 -6.27 -2.27 -8.09
C PRO A 142 -4.92 -2.33 -8.80
N THR A 143 -4.35 -3.53 -8.92
CA THR A 143 -3.07 -3.85 -9.57
C THR A 143 -3.23 -4.42 -10.98
N GLY A 144 -4.48 -4.55 -11.42
CA GLY A 144 -4.89 -5.13 -12.69
C GLY A 144 -5.14 -4.06 -13.74
N THR A 145 -5.83 -4.45 -14.79
CA THR A 145 -6.07 -3.68 -16.00
C THR A 145 -7.44 -4.02 -16.54
N ASN A 146 -8.04 -3.05 -17.22
CA ASN A 146 -9.34 -3.20 -17.86
C ASN A 146 -9.25 -2.75 -19.32
N ILE A 147 -9.84 -3.53 -20.22
CA ILE A 147 -10.03 -3.22 -21.63
C ILE A 147 -11.53 -3.43 -21.91
N ASP A 148 -12.33 -2.37 -21.76
CA ASP A 148 -13.73 -2.38 -22.20
C ASP A 148 -13.89 -1.41 -23.37
N GLN A 149 -13.83 -1.95 -24.59
CA GLN A 149 -13.82 -1.18 -25.84
C GLN A 149 -14.93 -0.12 -25.85
N ASP A 150 -14.54 1.11 -26.23
CA ASP A 150 -15.39 2.30 -26.29
C ASP A 150 -16.02 2.74 -24.96
N LYS A 151 -15.71 2.09 -23.83
CA LYS A 151 -16.29 2.41 -22.51
C LYS A 151 -15.26 2.83 -21.48
N ASN A 152 -14.27 1.97 -21.21
CA ASN A 152 -13.28 2.22 -20.18
C ASN A 152 -11.99 1.44 -20.43
N PHE A 153 -10.86 2.08 -20.12
CA PHE A 153 -9.59 1.41 -20.01
C PHE A 153 -8.94 1.80 -18.69
N ILE A 154 -8.44 0.81 -17.95
CA ILE A 154 -7.53 1.05 -16.82
C ILE A 154 -6.16 0.55 -17.24
N LEU A 155 -5.28 1.51 -17.47
CA LEU A 155 -3.91 1.27 -17.88
C LEU A 155 -2.99 1.41 -16.67
N ASN A 156 -2.91 0.37 -15.87
CA ASN A 156 -1.74 0.18 -15.01
C ASN A 156 -0.54 -0.12 -15.92
N LEU A 157 0.23 0.91 -16.28
CA LEU A 157 1.13 0.90 -17.43
C LEU A 157 2.22 -0.18 -17.36
N TYR A 158 2.61 -0.63 -16.17
CA TYR A 158 3.53 -1.76 -15.99
C TYR A 158 3.04 -3.06 -16.63
N ALA A 159 1.72 -3.25 -16.83
CA ALA A 159 1.17 -4.42 -17.48
C ALA A 159 1.18 -4.31 -19.03
N PHE A 160 1.34 -3.09 -19.57
CA PHE A 160 1.32 -2.82 -21.01
C PHE A 160 2.72 -2.52 -21.56
N VAL A 161 3.53 -1.77 -20.82
CA VAL A 161 4.85 -1.31 -21.23
C VAL A 161 5.91 -1.96 -20.35
N GLY A 162 6.82 -2.66 -20.99
CA GLY A 162 8.00 -3.27 -20.39
C GLY A 162 9.29 -2.48 -20.57
N TYR A 163 10.40 -3.10 -20.18
CA TYR A 163 11.74 -2.51 -20.22
C TYR A 163 12.79 -3.43 -20.81
N PHE A 164 13.79 -2.83 -21.44
CA PHE A 164 14.99 -3.54 -21.86
C PHE A 164 15.98 -3.66 -20.68
N SER A 165 16.66 -4.80 -20.57
CA SER A 165 17.75 -4.98 -19.61
C SER A 165 18.76 -3.84 -19.75
N GLU A 166 19.20 -3.28 -18.63
CA GLU A 166 20.18 -2.18 -18.54
C GLU A 166 19.69 -0.80 -19.02
N MET A 167 18.43 -0.68 -19.47
CA MET A 167 17.88 0.58 -20.00
C MET A 167 16.75 1.16 -19.13
N LYS A 168 16.59 0.70 -17.87
CA LYS A 168 15.54 1.18 -16.96
C LYS A 168 15.60 2.68 -16.69
N GLU A 169 16.79 3.28 -16.72
CA GLU A 169 17.00 4.73 -16.51
C GLU A 169 16.92 5.56 -17.81
N THR A 170 16.38 5.00 -18.89
CA THR A 170 16.20 5.70 -20.17
C THR A 170 14.84 6.40 -20.21
N GLU A 171 14.77 7.58 -20.84
CA GLU A 171 13.52 8.30 -21.08
C GLU A 171 12.53 7.43 -21.89
N TYR A 172 11.25 7.48 -21.52
CA TYR A 172 10.15 6.89 -22.27
C TYR A 172 9.23 7.97 -22.83
N ARG A 173 8.81 7.79 -24.08
CA ARG A 173 7.78 8.59 -24.76
C ARG A 173 6.62 7.67 -25.10
N LEU A 174 5.47 7.91 -24.49
CA LEU A 174 4.28 7.08 -24.64
C LEU A 174 3.24 7.79 -25.49
N PHE A 175 2.77 7.11 -26.53
CA PHE A 175 1.72 7.55 -27.43
C PHE A 175 0.49 6.67 -27.24
N ILE A 176 -0.65 7.23 -26.88
CA ILE A 176 -1.87 6.44 -26.69
C ILE A 176 -2.93 6.90 -27.68
N LYS A 177 -3.25 6.03 -28.65
CA LYS A 177 -4.35 6.27 -29.60
C LYS A 177 -5.65 5.81 -28.95
N HIS A 178 -6.66 6.67 -28.91
CA HIS A 178 -7.93 6.36 -28.24
C HIS A 178 -9.14 6.96 -28.97
N PRO A 179 -10.35 6.43 -28.77
CA PRO A 179 -11.58 7.04 -29.29
C PRO A 179 -11.77 8.48 -28.80
N VAL A 180 -12.26 9.37 -29.68
CA VAL A 180 -12.43 10.82 -29.40
C VAL A 180 -13.35 11.14 -28.22
N HIS A 181 -14.25 10.22 -27.84
CA HIS A 181 -15.20 10.43 -26.73
C HIS A 181 -14.67 9.97 -25.37
N LEU A 182 -13.49 9.36 -25.32
CA LEU A 182 -12.80 8.99 -24.09
C LEU A 182 -11.67 9.97 -23.82
N GLU A 183 -11.45 10.31 -22.55
CA GLU A 183 -10.37 11.21 -22.14
C GLU A 183 -9.54 10.57 -21.03
N ALA A 184 -8.23 10.78 -21.04
CA ALA A 184 -7.33 10.31 -20.00
C ALA A 184 -7.60 11.00 -18.65
N SER A 185 -7.64 10.23 -17.57
CA SER A 185 -7.53 10.69 -16.18
C SER A 185 -6.23 10.15 -15.60
N THR A 186 -5.28 11.04 -15.33
CA THR A 186 -3.95 10.67 -14.82
C THR A 186 -3.20 11.89 -14.24
N SER A 187 -2.18 11.61 -13.43
CA SER A 187 -1.18 12.59 -13.00
C SER A 187 0.01 12.70 -13.95
N ALA A 188 0.09 11.84 -14.99
CA ALA A 188 1.15 11.86 -15.99
C ALA A 188 1.32 13.24 -16.61
N LYS A 189 2.57 13.60 -16.92
CA LYS A 189 2.89 14.81 -17.65
C LYS A 189 2.56 14.62 -19.13
N GLU A 190 1.48 15.24 -19.56
CA GLU A 190 1.12 15.36 -20.97
C GLU A 190 2.02 16.40 -21.66
N VAL A 191 2.36 16.14 -22.92
CA VAL A 191 3.17 17.04 -23.75
C VAL A 191 2.40 17.35 -25.02
N GLU A 192 2.23 18.63 -25.33
CA GLU A 192 1.51 18.99 -26.56
C GLU A 192 2.26 18.48 -27.80
N PRO A 193 1.58 17.79 -28.72
CA PRO A 193 2.19 17.45 -30.00
C PRO A 193 2.44 18.74 -30.80
N GLY A 194 3.64 18.88 -31.36
CA GLY A 194 3.96 20.01 -32.24
C GLY A 194 3.16 20.04 -33.54
N ASP A 195 2.56 18.91 -33.94
CA ASP A 195 1.69 18.75 -35.11
C ASP A 195 0.70 17.60 -34.86
N SER A 196 -0.49 17.88 -34.30
CA SER A 196 -1.58 16.89 -34.25
C SER A 196 -2.36 16.89 -35.55
N SER A 197 -2.36 15.77 -36.29
CA SER A 197 -3.31 15.60 -37.40
C SER A 197 -4.70 15.37 -36.82
N GLU A 198 -5.62 16.31 -37.01
CA GLU A 198 -7.03 16.14 -36.62
C GLU A 198 -7.62 14.91 -37.31
N ASN A 199 -8.04 13.91 -36.54
CA ASN A 199 -8.81 12.76 -37.01
C ASN A 199 -10.18 12.78 -36.32
N ILE A 200 -11.25 12.55 -37.10
CA ILE A 200 -12.63 12.62 -36.58
C ILE A 200 -13.01 11.46 -35.66
N ASN A 201 -12.24 10.37 -35.66
CA ASN A 201 -12.59 9.12 -34.97
C ASN A 201 -11.69 8.79 -33.78
N PHE A 202 -10.43 9.23 -33.80
CA PHE A 202 -9.49 8.99 -32.71
C PHE A 202 -8.62 10.22 -32.41
N ASN A 203 -8.17 10.32 -31.17
CA ASN A 203 -7.12 11.23 -30.73
C ASN A 203 -5.87 10.44 -30.34
N VAL A 204 -4.76 11.15 -30.14
CA VAL A 204 -3.51 10.58 -29.64
C VAL A 204 -3.01 11.45 -28.50
N ASP A 205 -2.84 10.86 -27.33
CA ASP A 205 -2.25 11.51 -26.16
C ASP A 205 -0.75 11.18 -26.09
N TYR A 206 0.04 12.13 -25.57
CA TYR A 206 1.49 12.08 -25.54
C TYR A 206 2.01 12.28 -24.11
N PHE A 207 2.69 11.28 -23.56
CA PHE A 207 3.27 11.34 -22.22
C PHE A 207 4.78 11.12 -22.25
N ILE A 208 5.51 11.76 -21.34
CA ILE A 208 6.96 11.59 -21.18
C ILE A 208 7.28 11.18 -19.74
N PHE A 209 8.17 10.21 -19.62
CA PHE A 209 8.66 9.65 -18.37
C PHE A 209 10.18 9.64 -18.38
N ASN A 210 10.84 9.95 -17.26
CA ASN A 210 12.30 10.06 -17.23
C ASN A 210 12.97 8.69 -17.21
N ARG A 211 12.27 7.70 -16.63
CA ARG A 211 12.73 6.32 -16.49
C ARG A 211 11.56 5.34 -16.44
N TYR A 212 11.88 4.05 -16.54
CA TYR A 212 10.88 2.99 -16.48
C TYR A 212 10.10 2.96 -15.17
N ALA A 213 10.72 3.32 -14.04
CA ALA A 213 10.02 3.37 -12.76
C ALA A 213 8.81 4.33 -12.81
N ASP A 214 8.97 5.49 -13.45
CA ASP A 214 7.88 6.46 -13.61
C ASP A 214 6.76 5.90 -14.51
N VAL A 215 7.10 5.13 -15.55
CA VAL A 215 6.11 4.41 -16.37
C VAL A 215 5.37 3.38 -15.53
N ALA A 216 6.12 2.57 -14.77
CA ALA A 216 5.57 1.50 -13.94
C ALA A 216 4.79 2.00 -12.73
N ASP A 217 4.88 3.27 -12.39
CA ASP A 217 4.14 3.87 -11.27
C ASP A 217 3.05 4.86 -11.73
N THR A 218 2.81 4.98 -13.03
CA THR A 218 1.80 5.93 -13.54
C THR A 218 0.61 5.19 -14.16
N PRO A 219 -0.52 5.05 -13.44
CA PRO A 219 -1.76 4.58 -14.03
C PRO A 219 -2.43 5.65 -14.91
N ILE A 220 -3.20 5.20 -15.89
CA ILE A 220 -4.05 6.07 -16.72
C ILE A 220 -5.42 5.42 -16.87
N MET A 221 -6.49 6.14 -16.53
CA MET A 221 -7.86 5.70 -16.77
C MET A 221 -8.48 6.48 -17.93
N TYR A 222 -8.87 5.78 -18.99
CA TYR A 222 -9.69 6.36 -20.07
C TYR A 222 -11.15 6.03 -19.83
N SER A 223 -12.02 7.03 -19.90
CA SER A 223 -13.47 6.87 -19.83
C SER A 223 -14.18 8.09 -20.42
N VAL A 224 -15.50 8.00 -20.60
CA VAL A 224 -16.32 9.21 -20.74
C VAL A 224 -16.18 10.02 -19.45
N PRO A 225 -15.80 11.32 -19.50
CA PRO A 225 -15.47 12.08 -18.31
C PRO A 225 -16.58 12.13 -17.24
N ASP A 226 -16.28 11.62 -16.05
CA ASP A 226 -16.98 11.93 -14.80
C ASP A 226 -15.92 12.19 -13.73
N ARG A 227 -15.46 13.45 -13.68
CA ARG A 227 -14.33 13.88 -12.87
C ARG A 227 -14.56 15.24 -12.25
N VAL A 228 -13.87 15.49 -11.14
CA VAL A 228 -13.81 16.78 -10.46
C VAL A 228 -12.38 17.10 -10.08
N THR A 229 -12.03 18.38 -10.12
CA THR A 229 -10.72 18.88 -9.71
C THR A 229 -10.88 19.93 -8.62
N PHE A 230 -10.04 19.88 -7.60
CA PHE A 230 -9.95 20.90 -6.56
C PHE A 230 -8.51 21.04 -6.06
N THR A 231 -8.20 22.13 -5.34
CA THR A 231 -6.85 22.36 -4.81
C THR A 231 -6.85 22.34 -3.29
N ALA A 232 -5.94 21.55 -2.70
CA ALA A 232 -5.70 21.50 -1.27
C ALA A 232 -4.19 21.72 -1.00
N ASN A 233 -3.84 22.71 -0.19
CA ASN A 233 -2.46 23.11 0.16
C ASN A 233 -1.47 23.13 -1.02
N GLY A 234 -1.91 23.66 -2.18
CA GLY A 234 -1.10 23.79 -3.39
C GLY A 234 -0.92 22.50 -4.20
N ILE A 235 -1.66 21.43 -3.87
CA ILE A 235 -1.77 20.19 -4.63
C ILE A 235 -3.09 20.21 -5.39
N GLU A 236 -3.03 20.02 -6.71
CA GLU A 236 -4.21 19.79 -7.55
C GLU A 236 -4.65 18.34 -7.38
N ILE A 237 -5.87 18.14 -6.88
CA ILE A 237 -6.48 16.81 -6.71
C ILE A 237 -7.47 16.58 -7.83
N LEU A 238 -7.28 15.49 -8.57
CA LEU A 238 -8.23 14.97 -9.54
C LEU A 238 -8.94 13.76 -8.93
N LEU A 239 -10.27 13.80 -8.82
CA LEU A 239 -11.08 12.61 -8.56
C LEU A 239 -11.82 12.24 -9.84
N SER A 240 -11.50 11.07 -10.40
CA SER A 240 -12.15 10.51 -11.59
C SER A 240 -12.86 9.21 -11.22
N ILE A 241 -14.12 9.07 -11.62
CA ILE A 241 -14.94 7.89 -11.31
C ILE A 241 -15.43 7.25 -12.60
N TYR A 242 -15.29 5.93 -12.69
CA TYR A 242 -16.02 5.11 -13.66
C TYR A 242 -17.10 4.28 -12.94
N SER A 243 -18.36 4.57 -13.25
CA SER A 243 -19.55 3.86 -12.76
C SER A 243 -20.27 3.26 -13.97
N PRO A 244 -20.14 1.94 -14.24
CA PRO A 244 -20.69 1.29 -15.43
C PRO A 244 -22.19 1.57 -15.64
N ASN A 245 -22.97 1.59 -14.55
CA ASN A 245 -24.40 1.84 -14.57
C ASN A 245 -24.77 3.30 -14.21
N LYS A 246 -23.78 4.19 -14.10
CA LYS A 246 -23.94 5.62 -13.79
C LYS A 246 -24.69 5.90 -12.47
N ILE A 247 -24.58 4.98 -11.51
CA ILE A 247 -25.21 5.08 -10.19
C ILE A 247 -24.56 6.20 -9.36
N HIS A 248 -23.24 6.31 -9.48
CA HIS A 248 -22.41 7.28 -8.76
C HIS A 248 -21.78 8.29 -9.72
N LYS A 249 -21.46 9.48 -9.20
CA LYS A 249 -20.82 10.58 -9.94
C LYS A 249 -19.76 11.24 -9.07
N ALA A 250 -18.65 11.70 -9.67
CA ALA A 250 -17.53 12.32 -8.94
C ALA A 250 -17.97 13.54 -8.10
N SER A 251 -18.86 14.37 -8.66
CA SER A 251 -19.41 15.55 -8.00
C SER A 251 -20.14 15.28 -6.68
N ARG A 252 -20.56 14.03 -6.40
CA ARG A 252 -21.24 13.67 -5.15
C ARG A 252 -20.29 13.42 -3.99
N PHE A 253 -18.99 13.30 -4.25
CA PHE A 253 -17.96 12.98 -3.25
C PHE A 253 -16.98 14.14 -3.03
N THR A 254 -17.02 15.17 -3.89
CA THR A 254 -16.06 16.29 -3.88
C THR A 254 -15.92 16.94 -2.52
N GLU A 255 -17.03 17.27 -1.86
CA GLU A 255 -17.00 17.97 -0.57
C GLU A 255 -16.32 17.14 0.52
N GLN A 256 -16.64 15.85 0.61
CA GLN A 256 -16.09 14.95 1.62
C GLN A 256 -14.61 14.67 1.35
N MET A 257 -14.24 14.46 0.09
CA MET A 257 -12.85 14.26 -0.32
C MET A 257 -12.02 15.53 -0.13
N GLU A 258 -12.54 16.70 -0.44
CA GLU A 258 -11.86 17.97 -0.21
C GLU A 258 -11.64 18.21 1.28
N ARG A 259 -12.64 17.95 2.12
CA ARG A 259 -12.49 18.05 3.58
C ARG A 259 -11.40 17.11 4.10
N MET A 260 -11.42 15.85 3.66
CA MET A 260 -10.42 14.84 4.06
C MET A 260 -9.01 15.23 3.62
N ILE A 261 -8.80 15.55 2.33
CA ILE A 261 -7.47 15.91 1.83
C ILE A 261 -6.96 17.18 2.50
N ARG A 262 -7.81 18.20 2.73
CA ARG A 262 -7.41 19.40 3.48
C ARG A 262 -6.97 19.05 4.90
N ALA A 263 -7.69 18.15 5.58
CA ALA A 263 -7.31 17.67 6.91
C ALA A 263 -5.95 16.94 6.90
N GLN A 264 -5.72 16.06 5.92
CA GLN A 264 -4.43 15.37 5.75
C GLN A 264 -3.29 16.35 5.43
N SER A 265 -3.50 17.28 4.51
CA SER A 265 -2.51 18.31 4.19
C SER A 265 -2.21 19.22 5.38
N ASN A 266 -3.20 19.51 6.23
CA ASN A 266 -2.96 20.28 7.46
C ASN A 266 -2.14 19.46 8.47
N PHE A 267 -2.46 18.18 8.63
CA PHE A 267 -1.72 17.26 9.50
C PHE A 267 -0.25 17.12 9.06
N LEU A 268 0.01 17.01 7.75
CA LEU A 268 1.36 16.95 7.19
C LEU A 268 2.14 18.28 7.21
N GLY A 269 1.45 19.39 7.48
CA GLY A 269 2.04 20.73 7.52
C GLY A 269 2.73 21.13 6.22
N ASN A 270 4.05 21.31 6.27
CA ASN A 270 4.86 21.78 5.13
C ASN A 270 5.34 20.65 4.20
N ILE A 271 5.03 19.38 4.50
CA ILE A 271 5.40 18.27 3.63
C ILE A 271 4.57 18.36 2.35
N ASN A 272 5.24 18.63 1.22
CA ASN A 272 4.63 18.71 -0.10
C ASN A 272 5.60 18.10 -1.12
N THR A 273 5.39 16.82 -1.44
CA THR A 273 6.22 16.00 -2.33
C THR A 273 5.71 15.99 -3.77
N THR A 274 4.45 16.37 -4.00
CA THR A 274 3.83 16.43 -5.33
C THR A 274 2.95 17.68 -5.51
N LYS A 275 2.77 18.11 -6.76
CA LYS A 275 1.86 19.20 -7.16
C LYS A 275 0.52 18.72 -7.70
N LYS A 276 0.41 17.44 -8.05
CA LYS A 276 -0.80 16.83 -8.59
C LYS A 276 -0.99 15.44 -8.00
N TYR A 277 -2.22 15.11 -7.63
CA TYR A 277 -2.58 13.78 -7.15
C TYR A 277 -3.91 13.33 -7.75
N SER A 278 -3.94 12.14 -8.37
CA SER A 278 -5.13 11.62 -9.04
C SER A 278 -5.71 10.40 -8.31
N ILE A 279 -6.98 10.45 -7.97
CA ILE A 279 -7.75 9.32 -7.44
C ILE A 279 -8.56 8.75 -8.61
N LEU A 280 -8.20 7.54 -9.05
CA LEU A 280 -8.82 6.84 -10.16
C LEU A 280 -9.72 5.73 -9.61
N LEU A 281 -11.02 6.02 -9.49
CA LEU A 281 -12.00 5.09 -8.92
C LEU A 281 -12.74 4.31 -10.01
N TYR A 282 -12.58 3.00 -10.01
CA TYR A 282 -13.40 2.08 -10.77
C TYR A 282 -14.45 1.41 -9.87
N LEU A 283 -15.70 1.47 -10.28
CA LEU A 283 -16.80 0.83 -9.57
C LEU A 283 -17.22 -0.46 -10.25
N SER A 284 -16.88 -1.59 -9.64
CA SER A 284 -17.19 -2.93 -10.14
C SER A 284 -18.68 -3.24 -10.02
N THR A 285 -19.23 -3.85 -11.06
CA THR A 285 -20.58 -4.45 -11.04
C THR A 285 -20.64 -5.75 -10.23
N THR A 286 -19.51 -6.28 -9.79
CA THR A 286 -19.33 -7.55 -9.05
C THR A 286 -19.79 -8.79 -9.82
N LYS A 287 -20.00 -8.65 -11.13
CA LYS A 287 -20.28 -9.78 -12.02
C LYS A 287 -19.01 -10.60 -12.25
N PRO A 288 -19.13 -11.88 -12.65
CA PRO A 288 -17.96 -12.73 -12.86
C PRO A 288 -16.95 -12.23 -13.91
N ASN A 289 -17.37 -11.38 -14.84
CA ASN A 289 -16.55 -10.85 -15.93
C ASN A 289 -16.20 -9.37 -15.69
N ASP A 290 -15.90 -9.02 -14.44
CA ASP A 290 -15.60 -7.67 -13.99
C ASP A 290 -14.69 -7.73 -12.77
N ALA A 291 -14.07 -6.61 -12.41
CA ALA A 291 -13.10 -6.48 -11.34
C ALA A 291 -13.57 -7.11 -10.01
N SER A 292 -12.69 -7.88 -9.37
CA SER A 292 -12.87 -8.47 -8.04
C SER A 292 -11.64 -8.22 -7.16
N GLY A 293 -11.78 -8.42 -5.85
CA GLY A 293 -10.73 -8.01 -4.90
C GLY A 293 -10.68 -6.48 -4.76
N PHE A 294 -11.52 -5.97 -3.84
CA PHE A 294 -11.70 -4.53 -3.63
C PHE A 294 -10.63 -3.93 -2.72
N GLY A 295 -10.23 -2.70 -3.02
CA GLY A 295 -9.23 -1.94 -2.25
C GLY A 295 -8.58 -0.89 -3.14
N ALA A 296 -7.31 -0.58 -2.88
CA ALA A 296 -6.55 0.35 -3.68
C ALA A 296 -5.09 -0.09 -3.86
N LEU A 297 -4.42 0.57 -4.79
CA LEU A 297 -2.97 0.54 -4.98
C LEU A 297 -2.46 1.98 -4.95
N GLU A 298 -1.40 2.20 -4.19
CA GLU A 298 -0.70 3.47 -4.11
C GLU A 298 0.20 3.68 -5.32
N HIS A 299 0.34 4.95 -5.70
CA HIS A 299 1.35 5.44 -6.64
C HIS A 299 1.86 6.80 -6.16
N ASP A 300 3.04 7.20 -6.61
CA ASP A 300 3.72 8.44 -6.19
C ASP A 300 2.84 9.67 -6.33
N THR A 301 2.00 9.71 -7.38
CA THR A 301 1.11 10.84 -7.68
C THR A 301 -0.33 10.43 -7.95
N SER A 302 -0.73 9.21 -7.59
CA SER A 302 -2.10 8.75 -7.79
C SER A 302 -2.45 7.55 -6.93
N THR A 303 -3.71 7.13 -7.01
CA THR A 303 -4.13 5.81 -6.53
C THR A 303 -5.18 5.25 -7.47
N VAL A 304 -5.11 3.94 -7.71
CA VAL A 304 -6.18 3.18 -8.38
C VAL A 304 -7.02 2.54 -7.30
N VAL A 305 -8.31 2.86 -7.28
CA VAL A 305 -9.26 2.37 -6.28
C VAL A 305 -10.32 1.54 -6.99
N VAL A 306 -10.60 0.34 -6.48
CA VAL A 306 -11.63 -0.56 -7.00
C VAL A 306 -12.60 -0.92 -5.88
N LEU A 307 -13.87 -0.52 -6.03
CA LEU A 307 -14.92 -0.74 -5.03
C LEU A 307 -16.22 -1.23 -5.69
N PRO A 308 -17.14 -1.88 -4.95
CA PRO A 308 -18.43 -2.30 -5.51
C PRO A 308 -19.33 -1.10 -5.82
N GLU A 309 -19.89 -1.05 -7.03
CA GLU A 309 -20.86 -0.02 -7.44
C GLU A 309 -22.16 -0.09 -6.62
N SER A 310 -22.50 -1.29 -6.11
CA SER A 310 -23.70 -1.53 -5.30
C SER A 310 -23.67 -0.87 -3.91
N LEU A 311 -22.51 -0.36 -3.46
CA LEU A 311 -22.43 0.38 -2.21
C LEU A 311 -23.34 1.61 -2.26
N THR A 312 -24.05 1.86 -1.17
CA THR A 312 -24.81 3.10 -1.01
C THR A 312 -23.83 4.27 -0.99
N ARG A 313 -24.29 5.48 -1.36
CA ARG A 313 -23.44 6.68 -1.32
C ARG A 313 -22.73 6.84 0.02
N ALA A 314 -23.43 6.65 1.13
CA ALA A 314 -22.85 6.79 2.47
C ALA A 314 -21.70 5.79 2.72
N LYS A 315 -21.92 4.50 2.41
CA LYS A 315 -20.89 3.47 2.59
C LYS A 315 -19.70 3.65 1.63
N LEU A 316 -19.98 4.08 0.40
CA LEU A 316 -18.93 4.39 -0.57
C LEU A 316 -18.11 5.61 -0.12
N THR A 317 -18.75 6.66 0.42
CA THR A 317 -18.05 7.81 1.01
C THR A 317 -17.14 7.39 2.17
N GLU A 318 -17.65 6.57 3.10
CA GLU A 318 -16.86 6.04 4.21
C GLU A 318 -15.66 5.21 3.73
N SER A 319 -15.90 4.30 2.77
CA SER A 319 -14.83 3.48 2.17
C SER A 319 -13.79 4.34 1.46
N LEU A 320 -14.22 5.36 0.71
CA LEU A 320 -13.30 6.29 0.05
C LEU A 320 -12.50 7.10 1.06
N ILE A 321 -13.11 7.57 2.15
CA ILE A 321 -12.36 8.30 3.19
C ILE A 321 -11.27 7.40 3.77
N ASN A 322 -11.62 6.18 4.17
CA ASN A 322 -10.67 5.26 4.78
C ASN A 322 -9.56 4.87 3.82
N VAL A 323 -9.91 4.39 2.62
CA VAL A 323 -8.94 3.92 1.63
C VAL A 323 -8.10 5.08 1.11
N VAL A 324 -8.71 6.12 0.54
CA VAL A 324 -7.96 7.23 -0.06
C VAL A 324 -7.13 7.98 0.97
N SER A 325 -7.54 8.05 2.24
CA SER A 325 -6.69 8.67 3.26
C SER A 325 -5.38 7.89 3.44
N HIS A 326 -5.42 6.56 3.51
CA HIS A 326 -4.22 5.72 3.55
C HIS A 326 -3.35 5.95 2.30
N GLU A 327 -3.95 5.83 1.11
CA GLU A 327 -3.23 5.99 -0.16
C GLU A 327 -2.59 7.36 -0.33
N PHE A 328 -3.26 8.42 0.12
CA PHE A 328 -2.74 9.77 0.04
C PHE A 328 -1.53 9.99 0.96
N PHE A 329 -1.41 9.26 2.08
CA PHE A 329 -0.23 9.35 2.93
C PHE A 329 1.02 8.73 2.31
N HIS A 330 0.87 7.87 1.29
CA HIS A 330 2.00 7.34 0.53
C HIS A 330 2.76 8.38 -0.30
N ILE A 331 2.22 9.60 -0.46
CA ILE A 331 3.00 10.73 -1.02
C ILE A 331 4.21 11.07 -0.13
N VAL A 332 4.27 10.60 1.11
CA VAL A 332 5.41 10.81 2.01
C VAL A 332 6.36 9.62 1.96
N THR A 333 5.87 8.42 2.29
CA THR A 333 6.63 7.17 2.23
C THR A 333 5.96 6.19 1.28
N PRO A 334 6.67 5.62 0.29
CA PRO A 334 8.12 5.67 0.09
C PRO A 334 8.64 6.91 -0.67
N LEU A 335 7.78 7.79 -1.19
CA LEU A 335 8.16 8.81 -2.19
C LEU A 335 9.36 9.70 -1.79
N SER A 336 9.43 10.18 -0.54
CA SER A 336 10.53 11.04 -0.07
C SER A 336 11.52 10.37 0.87
N ILE A 337 11.25 9.13 1.28
CA ILE A 337 12.10 8.36 2.20
C ILE A 337 12.04 6.92 1.70
N GLN A 338 13.06 6.45 0.99
CA GLN A 338 13.08 5.12 0.39
C GLN A 338 14.45 4.46 0.51
N SER A 339 14.47 3.15 0.73
CA SER A 339 15.69 2.38 0.68
C SER A 339 16.14 2.16 -0.77
N LYS A 340 17.38 1.71 -0.97
CA LYS A 340 17.89 1.34 -2.30
C LYS A 340 17.09 0.20 -2.94
N GLU A 341 16.56 -0.71 -2.13
CA GLU A 341 15.69 -1.81 -2.58
C GLU A 341 14.40 -1.31 -3.24
N ILE A 342 13.83 -0.21 -2.73
CA ILE A 342 12.62 0.42 -3.29
C ILE A 342 12.99 1.33 -4.46
N HIS A 343 13.99 2.19 -4.30
CA HIS A 343 14.35 3.15 -5.35
C HIS A 343 14.86 2.48 -6.63
N PHE A 344 15.64 1.39 -6.50
CA PHE A 344 16.17 0.61 -7.62
C PHE A 344 15.45 -0.72 -7.78
N PHE A 345 14.11 -0.71 -7.63
CA PHE A 345 13.29 -1.90 -7.61
C PHE A 345 13.60 -2.89 -8.74
N ASP A 346 13.75 -4.16 -8.38
CA ASP A 346 13.86 -5.26 -9.33
C ASP A 346 12.48 -5.90 -9.52
N TYR A 347 11.81 -5.51 -10.60
CA TYR A 347 10.48 -5.98 -10.98
C TYR A 347 10.38 -7.49 -11.26
N ASN A 348 11.48 -8.22 -11.31
CA ASN A 348 11.50 -9.65 -11.61
C ASN A 348 12.12 -10.51 -10.49
N GLN A 349 13.06 -9.96 -9.73
CA GLN A 349 13.68 -10.58 -8.56
C GLN A 349 13.84 -9.57 -7.41
N PRO A 350 12.73 -9.08 -6.83
CA PRO A 350 12.80 -8.00 -5.85
C PRO A 350 13.55 -8.43 -4.60
N LYS A 351 14.34 -7.50 -4.08
CA LYS A 351 14.79 -7.52 -2.69
C LYS A 351 13.82 -6.64 -1.91
N MET A 352 13.31 -7.13 -0.80
CA MET A 352 12.42 -6.34 0.05
C MET A 352 13.24 -5.55 1.06
N SER A 353 12.78 -4.33 1.34
CA SER A 353 13.33 -3.52 2.42
C SER A 353 13.02 -4.14 3.79
N LYS A 354 13.89 -3.88 4.76
CA LYS A 354 13.69 -4.18 6.19
C LYS A 354 12.62 -3.32 6.87
N HIS A 355 12.06 -2.29 6.20
CA HIS A 355 11.31 -1.23 6.88
C HIS A 355 9.85 -1.10 6.45
N LEU A 356 9.12 -2.21 6.28
CA LEU A 356 7.68 -2.14 6.02
C LEU A 356 6.89 -1.46 7.16
N TRP A 357 7.42 -1.46 8.39
CA TRP A 357 6.86 -0.68 9.50
C TRP A 357 6.85 0.83 9.20
N LEU A 358 7.81 1.32 8.40
CA LEU A 358 7.84 2.70 7.94
C LEU A 358 6.87 2.88 6.78
N TYR A 359 6.99 2.06 5.72
CA TYR A 359 6.24 2.26 4.48
C TYR A 359 4.73 2.06 4.60
N GLU A 360 4.30 1.00 5.29
CA GLU A 360 2.89 0.66 5.45
C GLU A 360 2.44 0.99 6.88
N GLY A 361 3.26 0.65 7.87
CA GLY A 361 2.90 0.84 9.28
C GLY A 361 2.74 2.31 9.67
N THR A 362 3.65 3.18 9.25
CA THR A 362 3.56 4.61 9.57
C THR A 362 2.47 5.30 8.76
N THR A 363 2.30 4.92 7.49
CA THR A 363 1.17 5.37 6.65
C THR A 363 -0.17 5.00 7.28
N GLU A 364 -0.30 3.77 7.77
CA GLU A 364 -1.49 3.32 8.48
C GLU A 364 -1.69 4.03 9.82
N TYR A 365 -0.63 4.28 10.58
CA TYR A 365 -0.75 5.09 11.78
C TYR A 365 -1.22 6.51 11.46
N PHE A 366 -0.70 7.10 10.38
CA PHE A 366 -1.11 8.43 9.90
C PHE A 366 -2.57 8.45 9.50
N SER A 367 -3.06 7.41 8.82
CA SER A 367 -4.47 7.24 8.46
C SER A 367 -5.41 7.22 9.67
N ILE A 368 -4.91 6.93 10.88
CA ILE A 368 -5.69 6.93 12.12
C ILE A 368 -5.51 8.23 12.90
N ILE A 369 -4.27 8.62 13.21
CA ILE A 369 -3.99 9.75 14.11
C ILE A 369 -4.41 11.09 13.49
N PHE A 370 -4.38 11.23 12.15
CA PHE A 370 -4.88 12.45 11.52
C PHE A 370 -6.38 12.64 11.77
N GLN A 371 -7.16 11.55 11.85
CA GLN A 371 -8.61 11.65 11.99
C GLN A 371 -8.99 12.25 13.33
N ILE A 372 -8.36 11.79 14.43
CA ILE A 372 -8.62 12.35 15.76
C ILE A 372 -8.06 13.77 15.86
N THR A 373 -6.82 14.01 15.38
CA THR A 373 -6.20 15.33 15.50
C THR A 373 -6.86 16.41 14.65
N GLN A 374 -7.61 16.03 13.62
CA GLN A 374 -8.39 16.92 12.76
C GLN A 374 -9.91 16.90 13.07
N GLY A 375 -10.32 16.27 14.18
CA GLY A 375 -11.71 16.27 14.65
C GLY A 375 -12.69 15.53 13.74
N LEU A 376 -12.22 14.51 13.01
CA LEU A 376 -13.05 13.64 12.18
C LEU A 376 -13.67 12.49 12.98
N ILE A 377 -12.94 11.96 13.96
CA ILE A 377 -13.40 10.93 14.90
C ILE A 377 -13.28 11.42 16.34
N GLY A 378 -14.03 10.80 17.25
CA GLY A 378 -13.95 11.06 18.69
C GLY A 378 -12.90 10.20 19.39
N GLN A 379 -12.57 10.54 20.64
CA GLN A 379 -11.57 9.78 21.41
C GLN A 379 -11.98 8.32 21.67
N GLU A 380 -13.25 8.03 21.95
CA GLU A 380 -13.73 6.64 22.16
C GLU A 380 -13.46 5.78 20.92
N GLU A 381 -13.81 6.27 19.73
CA GLU A 381 -13.58 5.60 18.45
C GLU A 381 -12.08 5.42 18.17
N PHE A 382 -11.25 6.45 18.40
CA PHE A 382 -9.79 6.34 18.27
C PHE A 382 -9.20 5.24 19.17
N MET A 383 -9.66 5.17 20.42
CA MET A 383 -9.22 4.16 21.39
C MET A 383 -9.69 2.75 21.00
N GLU A 384 -10.88 2.62 20.44
CA GLU A 384 -11.38 1.35 19.89
C GLU A 384 -10.52 0.87 18.71
N ILE A 385 -10.16 1.77 17.79
CA ILE A 385 -9.28 1.45 16.64
C ILE A 385 -7.92 0.96 17.14
N LEU A 386 -7.29 1.66 18.08
CA LEU A 386 -5.98 1.24 18.62
C LEU A 386 -6.05 -0.12 19.32
N LEU A 387 -7.10 -0.36 20.10
CA LEU A 387 -7.29 -1.63 20.78
C LEU A 387 -7.50 -2.77 19.77
N GLU A 388 -8.31 -2.55 18.74
CA GLU A 388 -8.53 -3.53 17.68
C GLU A 388 -7.20 -3.93 17.02
N LYS A 389 -6.35 -2.95 16.66
CA LYS A 389 -5.02 -3.24 16.11
C LYS A 389 -4.15 -4.07 17.06
N ILE A 390 -4.18 -3.76 18.36
CA ILE A 390 -3.44 -4.53 19.38
C ILE A 390 -3.94 -5.98 19.43
N GLU A 391 -5.26 -6.20 19.41
CA GLU A 391 -5.83 -7.55 19.48
C GLU A 391 -5.64 -8.35 18.19
N ILE A 392 -5.70 -7.72 17.02
CA ILE A 392 -5.44 -8.37 15.73
C ILE A 392 -3.95 -8.72 15.62
N SER A 393 -3.05 -7.80 15.98
CA SER A 393 -1.59 -8.01 15.96
C SER A 393 -1.17 -9.27 16.74
N LYS A 394 -1.81 -9.55 17.88
CA LYS A 394 -1.55 -10.75 18.71
C LYS A 394 -1.89 -12.08 18.04
N GLN A 395 -2.66 -12.07 16.95
CA GLN A 395 -3.07 -13.29 16.23
C GLN A 395 -2.00 -13.76 15.24
N PHE A 396 -1.00 -12.93 14.97
CA PHE A 396 0.08 -13.19 14.03
C PHE A 396 1.29 -13.84 14.70
N ASP A 397 2.17 -14.44 13.89
CA ASP A 397 3.39 -15.09 14.37
C ASP A 397 4.43 -14.03 14.75
N ASP A 398 4.75 -13.96 16.03
CA ASP A 398 5.71 -13.00 16.58
C ASP A 398 7.07 -13.64 16.91
N SER A 399 7.46 -14.70 16.18
CA SER A 399 8.74 -15.40 16.41
C SER A 399 9.95 -14.74 15.74
N TRP A 400 9.75 -13.91 14.71
CA TRP A 400 10.80 -13.18 13.99
C TRP A 400 10.78 -11.69 14.31
N SER A 401 11.92 -11.03 14.17
CA SER A 401 11.93 -9.57 14.23
C SER A 401 11.18 -8.97 13.04
N PHE A 402 10.67 -7.74 13.23
CA PHE A 402 9.90 -7.07 12.20
C PHE A 402 10.75 -6.81 10.95
N THR A 403 12.04 -6.47 11.12
CA THR A 403 12.98 -6.29 10.01
C THR A 403 13.24 -7.58 9.23
N GLU A 404 13.36 -8.73 9.92
CA GLU A 404 13.52 -10.03 9.27
C GLU A 404 12.28 -10.42 8.46
N MET A 405 11.09 -10.21 9.07
CA MET A 405 9.80 -10.46 8.44
C MET A 405 9.59 -9.56 7.22
N SER A 406 9.89 -8.27 7.33
CA SER A 406 9.80 -7.29 6.23
C SER A 406 10.68 -7.69 5.04
N LYS A 407 11.96 -8.02 5.30
CA LYS A 407 12.93 -8.42 4.27
C LYS A 407 12.56 -9.70 3.52
N ASN A 408 11.74 -10.56 4.13
CA ASN A 408 11.36 -11.85 3.57
C ASN A 408 9.86 -11.98 3.28
N ILE A 409 9.10 -10.88 3.31
CA ILE A 409 7.62 -10.90 3.31
C ILE A 409 7.00 -11.62 2.10
N LEU A 410 7.72 -11.70 0.98
CA LEU A 410 7.29 -12.41 -0.23
C LEU A 410 7.41 -13.95 -0.14
N LYS A 411 7.95 -14.50 0.95
CA LYS A 411 8.24 -15.93 1.13
C LYS A 411 7.41 -16.51 2.26
N GLU A 412 7.00 -17.77 2.13
CA GLU A 412 6.45 -18.53 3.27
C GLU A 412 7.56 -18.83 4.30
N PRO A 413 7.27 -18.83 5.62
CA PRO A 413 5.97 -18.52 6.23
C PRO A 413 5.70 -17.01 6.43
N TYR A 414 6.69 -16.12 6.22
CA TYR A 414 6.58 -14.69 6.48
C TYR A 414 5.38 -14.03 5.80
N ARG A 415 5.04 -14.43 4.57
CA ARG A 415 3.90 -13.92 3.80
C ARG A 415 2.57 -13.93 4.56
N GLN A 416 2.37 -14.92 5.44
CA GLN A 416 1.15 -15.01 6.26
C GLN A 416 1.02 -13.87 7.28
N ASN A 417 2.13 -13.18 7.58
CA ASN A 417 2.20 -12.03 8.48
C ASN A 417 2.12 -10.69 7.76
N TYR A 418 1.93 -10.65 6.44
CA TYR A 418 1.86 -9.40 5.69
C TYR A 418 0.82 -8.44 6.25
N ARG A 419 -0.37 -8.94 6.62
CA ARG A 419 -1.40 -8.09 7.21
C ARG A 419 -0.96 -7.48 8.55
N ASN A 420 -0.10 -8.15 9.32
CA ASN A 420 0.42 -7.62 10.57
C ASN A 420 1.28 -6.36 10.38
N VAL A 421 1.75 -6.08 9.16
CA VAL A 421 2.46 -4.84 8.87
C VAL A 421 1.57 -3.63 9.14
N TYR A 422 0.29 -3.68 8.77
CA TYR A 422 -0.69 -2.63 9.02
C TYR A 422 -1.14 -2.57 10.49
N GLU A 423 -1.06 -3.68 11.21
CA GLU A 423 -1.49 -3.74 12.62
C GLU A 423 -0.32 -3.39 13.55
N LYS A 424 0.68 -4.29 13.67
CA LYS A 424 1.86 -4.07 14.51
C LYS A 424 2.72 -2.90 14.01
N GLY A 425 2.82 -2.65 12.70
CA GLY A 425 3.56 -1.50 12.18
C GLY A 425 2.96 -0.16 12.60
N ALA A 426 1.63 -0.02 12.56
CA ALA A 426 0.97 1.20 13.05
C ALA A 426 1.19 1.40 14.57
N LEU A 427 1.21 0.32 15.34
CA LEU A 427 1.49 0.36 16.77
C LEU A 427 2.96 0.68 17.09
N ILE A 428 3.90 0.27 16.23
CA ILE A 428 5.31 0.70 16.32
C ILE A 428 5.38 2.23 16.17
N SER A 429 4.71 2.78 15.16
CA SER A 429 4.66 4.23 14.90
C SER A 429 3.96 5.01 16.03
N MET A 430 2.89 4.44 16.61
CA MET A 430 2.26 4.99 17.81
C MET A 430 3.24 5.10 18.99
N CYS A 431 4.00 4.04 19.27
CA CYS A 431 5.00 4.05 20.35
C CYS A 431 6.10 5.08 20.10
N ILE A 432 6.58 5.22 18.86
CA ILE A 432 7.56 6.25 18.47
C ILE A 432 6.99 7.65 18.71
N ASP A 433 5.75 7.91 18.28
CA ASP A 433 5.10 9.21 18.45
C ASP A 433 4.96 9.58 19.93
N ILE A 434 4.49 8.65 20.76
CA ILE A 434 4.38 8.84 22.21
C ILE A 434 5.75 9.12 22.85
N LEU A 435 6.79 8.36 22.48
CA LEU A 435 8.15 8.56 23.00
C LEU A 435 8.70 9.93 22.62
N MET A 436 8.56 10.34 21.35
CA MET A 436 9.01 11.65 20.89
C MET A 436 8.31 12.79 21.63
N ARG A 437 7.00 12.65 21.85
CA ARG A 437 6.21 13.64 22.61
C ARG A 437 6.63 13.69 24.07
N GLU A 438 6.84 12.53 24.71
CA GLU A 438 7.36 12.48 26.09
C GLU A 438 8.70 13.21 26.20
N LYS A 439 9.64 12.93 25.29
CA LYS A 439 11.01 13.48 25.33
C LYS A 439 11.10 14.95 24.97
N SER A 440 10.07 15.48 24.29
CA SER A 440 9.99 16.86 23.83
C SER A 440 8.99 17.71 24.61
N ASP A 441 8.43 17.21 25.72
CA ASP A 441 7.34 17.87 26.44
C ASP A 441 6.13 18.23 25.56
N GLY A 442 5.88 17.39 24.54
CA GLY A 442 4.79 17.51 23.58
C GLY A 442 5.07 18.41 22.37
N LEU A 443 6.31 18.85 22.16
CA LEU A 443 6.69 19.76 21.07
C LEU A 443 6.97 19.06 19.73
N TYR A 444 7.46 17.82 19.78
CA TYR A 444 7.82 17.04 18.60
C TYR A 444 7.13 15.67 18.64
N GLY A 445 6.64 15.22 17.49
CA GLY A 445 6.05 13.90 17.30
C GLY A 445 6.61 13.19 16.07
N ILE A 446 6.00 12.07 15.71
CA ILE A 446 6.46 11.26 14.57
C ILE A 446 6.38 12.02 13.22
N VAL A 447 5.44 12.96 13.07
CA VAL A 447 5.35 13.80 11.85
C VAL A 447 6.62 14.61 11.65
N ASP A 448 7.21 15.14 12.72
CA ASP A 448 8.48 15.87 12.67
C ASP A 448 9.65 14.95 12.29
N LEU A 449 9.67 13.72 12.80
CA LEU A 449 10.68 12.72 12.40
C LEU A 449 10.59 12.44 10.89
N ILE A 450 9.38 12.18 10.39
CA ILE A 450 9.16 11.94 8.96
C ILE A 450 9.52 13.17 8.12
N HIS A 451 9.22 14.39 8.61
CA HIS A 451 9.67 15.61 7.94
C HIS A 451 11.20 15.68 7.85
N ASN A 452 11.91 15.43 8.95
CA ASN A 452 13.38 15.49 8.99
C ASN A 452 14.01 14.44 8.08
N LEU A 453 13.52 13.19 8.11
CA LEU A 453 13.98 12.14 7.20
C LEU A 453 13.71 12.48 5.74
N SER A 454 12.54 13.07 5.45
CA SER A 454 12.18 13.53 4.10
C SER A 454 13.08 14.65 3.60
N GLN A 455 13.63 15.51 4.48
CA GLN A 455 14.59 16.55 4.09
C GLN A 455 15.98 15.97 3.84
N GLU A 456 16.39 14.95 4.59
CA GLU A 456 17.69 14.29 4.44
C GLU A 456 17.76 13.47 3.15
N TYR A 457 16.77 12.61 2.92
CA TYR A 457 16.80 11.67 1.79
C TYR A 457 16.15 12.27 0.54
N GLY A 458 14.94 12.82 0.66
CA GLY A 458 14.15 13.25 -0.49
C GLY A 458 13.89 12.12 -1.50
N SER A 459 13.35 12.46 -2.66
CA SER A 459 12.97 11.45 -3.67
C SER A 459 14.15 10.85 -4.45
N GLN A 460 15.35 11.44 -4.35
CA GLN A 460 16.50 11.09 -5.19
C GLN A 460 17.68 10.47 -4.42
N ASN A 461 17.69 10.51 -3.09
CA ASN A 461 18.79 9.94 -2.29
C ASN A 461 18.28 8.76 -1.44
N PRO A 462 18.25 7.54 -1.99
CA PRO A 462 17.82 6.39 -1.22
C PRO A 462 18.86 6.01 -0.16
N PHE A 463 18.37 5.54 0.99
CA PHE A 463 19.23 5.07 2.08
C PHE A 463 19.58 3.58 1.96
N ASP A 464 20.67 3.19 2.61
CA ASP A 464 20.97 1.77 2.85
C ASP A 464 20.10 1.26 4.01
N ASP A 465 19.43 0.13 3.84
CA ASP A 465 18.53 -0.48 4.84
C ASP A 465 19.14 -0.61 6.25
N ASP A 466 20.46 -0.77 6.37
CA ASP A 466 21.13 -0.88 7.67
C ASP A 466 21.36 0.48 8.38
N GLU A 467 21.22 1.59 7.65
CA GLU A 467 21.54 2.94 8.16
C GLU A 467 20.32 3.70 8.68
N LEU A 468 19.09 3.29 8.31
CA LEU A 468 17.89 4.05 8.68
C LEU A 468 17.72 4.22 10.20
N ILE A 469 17.88 3.15 10.97
CA ILE A 469 17.65 3.18 12.43
C ILE A 469 18.74 3.99 13.15
N PRO A 470 20.04 3.84 12.82
CA PRO A 470 21.07 4.78 13.25
C PRO A 470 20.72 6.25 12.94
N THR A 471 20.26 6.57 11.72
CA THR A 471 19.85 7.93 11.37
C THR A 471 18.64 8.41 12.19
N ILE A 472 17.62 7.57 12.40
CA ILE A 472 16.47 7.92 13.24
C ILE A 472 16.92 8.25 14.67
N ARG A 473 17.85 7.49 15.23
CA ARG A 473 18.41 7.75 16.56
C ARG A 473 19.05 9.14 16.64
N GLU A 474 19.77 9.55 15.60
CA GLU A 474 20.40 10.88 15.52
C GLU A 474 19.38 12.01 15.33
N PHE A 475 18.32 11.77 14.56
CA PHE A 475 17.31 12.76 14.18
C PHE A 475 16.16 12.92 15.17
N SER A 476 16.08 12.02 16.17
CA SER A 476 15.05 12.05 17.21
C SER A 476 15.69 12.00 18.60
N TYR A 477 15.56 10.87 19.30
CA TYR A 477 16.04 10.67 20.66
C TYR A 477 16.69 9.28 20.78
N PRO A 478 17.71 9.11 21.65
CA PRO A 478 18.30 7.81 21.93
C PRO A 478 17.25 6.74 22.27
N GLU A 479 16.21 7.08 23.01
CA GLU A 479 15.14 6.17 23.42
C GLU A 479 14.26 5.69 22.26
N VAL A 480 14.12 6.49 21.19
CA VAL A 480 13.45 6.06 19.96
C VAL A 480 14.33 5.04 19.22
N GLY A 481 15.63 5.32 19.14
CA GLY A 481 16.60 4.36 18.60
C GLY A 481 16.65 3.06 19.39
N ASP A 482 16.61 3.12 20.72
CA ASP A 482 16.58 1.95 21.60
C ASP A 482 15.27 1.16 21.45
N PHE A 483 14.14 1.85 21.28
CA PHE A 483 12.86 1.20 20.99
C PHE A 483 12.91 0.42 19.67
N LEU A 484 13.36 1.05 18.59
CA LEU A 484 13.50 0.42 17.29
C LEU A 484 14.46 -0.77 17.34
N GLU A 485 15.60 -0.62 18.01
CA GLU A 485 16.57 -1.70 18.18
C GLU A 485 15.95 -2.89 18.92
N ASN A 486 15.28 -2.67 20.06
CA ASN A 486 14.76 -3.75 20.89
C ASN A 486 13.56 -4.48 20.27
N HIS A 487 12.65 -3.74 19.62
CA HIS A 487 11.33 -4.25 19.23
C HIS A 487 11.14 -4.46 17.73
N VAL A 488 11.97 -3.84 16.88
CA VAL A 488 11.84 -3.88 15.42
C VAL A 488 13.02 -4.63 14.77
N VAL A 489 14.25 -4.32 15.20
CA VAL A 489 15.47 -5.03 14.76
C VAL A 489 15.60 -6.36 15.47
N ASN A 490 15.51 -6.32 16.80
CA ASN A 490 15.36 -7.48 17.65
C ASN A 490 13.87 -7.82 17.80
N ASN A 491 13.56 -8.87 18.55
CA ASN A 491 12.20 -9.39 18.68
C ASN A 491 11.71 -9.35 20.14
N THR A 492 11.99 -8.26 20.85
CA THR A 492 11.44 -8.07 22.20
C THR A 492 9.95 -7.70 22.07
N PRO A 493 9.02 -8.40 22.73
CA PRO A 493 7.60 -8.01 22.70
C PRO A 493 7.39 -6.57 23.21
N ILE A 494 6.45 -5.85 22.59
CA ILE A 494 6.12 -4.48 22.98
C ILE A 494 5.10 -4.52 24.12
N ASP A 495 5.43 -3.91 25.26
CA ASP A 495 4.46 -3.64 26.32
C ASP A 495 3.69 -2.35 25.99
N TYR A 496 2.58 -2.47 25.26
CA TYR A 496 1.77 -1.31 24.87
C TYR A 496 1.24 -0.53 26.08
N ASN A 497 0.99 -1.20 27.20
CA ASN A 497 0.52 -0.53 28.42
C ASN A 497 1.60 0.44 28.95
N TYR A 498 2.89 0.08 28.87
CA TYR A 498 3.98 0.97 29.26
C TYR A 498 3.98 2.29 28.46
N TYR A 499 3.75 2.24 27.14
CA TYR A 499 3.72 3.44 26.30
C TYR A 499 2.43 4.24 26.49
N LEU A 500 1.27 3.59 26.48
CA LEU A 500 -0.03 4.26 26.68
C LEU A 500 -0.12 4.97 28.04
N ASN A 501 0.47 4.41 29.09
CA ASN A 501 0.51 5.07 30.39
C ASN A 501 1.22 6.43 30.35
N LYS A 502 2.19 6.66 29.45
CA LYS A 502 2.89 7.95 29.33
C LYS A 502 1.95 9.09 28.95
N VAL A 503 0.91 8.78 28.18
CA VAL A 503 -0.14 9.69 27.73
C VAL A 503 -1.43 9.55 28.55
N GLY A 504 -1.36 8.93 29.73
CA GLY A 504 -2.52 8.82 30.62
C GLY A 504 -3.62 7.89 30.13
N ILE A 505 -3.29 6.92 29.27
CA ILE A 505 -4.22 5.89 28.79
C ILE A 505 -3.85 4.54 29.41
N GLN A 506 -4.86 3.76 29.79
CA GLN A 506 -4.71 2.42 30.34
C GLN A 506 -5.69 1.44 29.72
N PHE A 507 -5.40 0.14 29.84
CA PHE A 507 -6.39 -0.90 29.60
C PHE A 507 -7.40 -0.92 30.76
N GLY A 508 -8.68 -0.96 30.43
CA GLY A 508 -9.79 -1.09 31.38
C GLY A 508 -10.77 -2.18 30.96
N GLU A 509 -11.82 -2.36 31.76
CA GLU A 509 -12.95 -3.24 31.43
C GLU A 509 -14.25 -2.43 31.45
N LYS A 510 -15.06 -2.56 30.40
CA LYS A 510 -16.38 -1.94 30.30
C LYS A 510 -17.43 -3.01 30.02
N THR A 511 -18.49 -2.99 30.80
CA THR A 511 -19.68 -3.79 30.53
C THR A 511 -20.49 -3.13 29.43
N VAL A 512 -20.62 -3.80 28.28
CA VAL A 512 -21.43 -3.31 27.16
C VAL A 512 -22.63 -4.21 26.91
N ASN A 513 -23.67 -3.64 26.30
CA ASN A 513 -24.81 -4.44 25.84
C ASN A 513 -24.36 -5.35 24.68
N SER A 514 -24.90 -6.55 24.63
CA SER A 514 -24.72 -7.50 23.52
C SER A 514 -26.10 -7.94 23.01
N SER A 515 -26.15 -8.78 21.98
CA SER A 515 -27.36 -9.55 21.67
C SER A 515 -27.28 -10.91 22.35
N TYR A 516 -28.41 -11.64 22.44
CA TYR A 516 -28.43 -12.96 23.09
C TYR A 516 -27.48 -13.98 22.43
N PHE A 517 -27.37 -13.93 21.11
CA PHE A 517 -26.60 -14.90 20.30
C PHE A 517 -25.58 -14.26 19.36
N ILE A 518 -25.34 -12.95 19.46
CA ILE A 518 -24.39 -12.22 18.61
C ILE A 518 -23.64 -11.19 19.48
N ASP A 519 -22.32 -11.13 19.37
CA ASP A 519 -21.48 -10.05 19.89
C ASP A 519 -20.83 -9.29 18.73
N GLY A 520 -21.22 -8.02 18.54
CA GLY A 520 -20.78 -7.23 17.38
C GLY A 520 -21.20 -7.89 16.06
N GLN A 521 -20.22 -8.26 15.24
CA GLN A 521 -20.44 -9.01 14.00
C GLN A 521 -20.24 -10.53 14.15
N GLN A 522 -19.87 -11.02 15.34
CA GLN A 522 -19.58 -12.44 15.58
C GLN A 522 -20.78 -13.16 16.21
N PRO A 523 -21.36 -14.17 15.53
CA PRO A 523 -22.34 -15.06 16.13
C PRO A 523 -21.71 -15.90 17.26
N LEU A 524 -22.46 -16.10 18.34
CA LEU A 524 -22.08 -17.00 19.45
C LEU A 524 -22.47 -18.46 19.18
N VAL A 525 -23.11 -18.70 18.04
CA VAL A 525 -23.53 -20.01 17.53
C VAL A 525 -23.14 -20.15 16.06
N LYS A 526 -22.80 -21.37 15.63
CA LYS A 526 -22.57 -21.71 14.23
C LYS A 526 -23.53 -22.78 13.73
N ALA A 527 -23.77 -22.76 12.42
CA ALA A 527 -24.38 -23.86 11.71
C ALA A 527 -23.33 -24.92 11.36
N SER A 528 -23.60 -26.17 11.71
CA SER A 528 -22.87 -27.33 11.20
C SER A 528 -23.68 -27.92 10.04
N GLU A 529 -23.24 -27.70 8.80
CA GLU A 529 -23.93 -28.24 7.63
C GLU A 529 -23.88 -29.77 7.60
N ASP A 530 -22.77 -30.37 8.05
CA ASP A 530 -22.58 -31.83 8.08
C ASP A 530 -23.54 -32.55 9.04
N SER A 531 -23.81 -31.95 10.22
CA SER A 531 -24.71 -32.55 11.22
C SER A 531 -26.11 -31.92 11.24
N ASN A 532 -26.35 -30.86 10.46
CA ASN A 532 -27.57 -30.05 10.47
C ASN A 532 -27.96 -29.58 11.89
N GLU A 533 -26.95 -29.22 12.69
CA GLU A 533 -27.06 -28.79 14.08
C GLU A 533 -26.61 -27.33 14.23
N ILE A 534 -27.15 -26.66 15.25
CA ILE A 534 -26.67 -25.34 15.69
C ILE A 534 -25.81 -25.57 16.93
N ILE A 535 -24.56 -25.12 16.89
CA ILE A 535 -23.56 -25.40 17.92
C ILE A 535 -23.10 -24.08 18.53
N PHE A 536 -23.05 -24.00 19.86
CA PHE A 536 -22.46 -22.86 20.56
C PHE A 536 -20.93 -22.84 20.39
N GLU A 537 -20.40 -21.67 20.02
CA GLU A 537 -18.97 -21.54 19.66
C GLU A 537 -18.06 -21.75 20.87
N SER A 538 -16.97 -22.52 20.71
CA SER A 538 -16.09 -22.86 21.84
C SER A 538 -15.02 -21.81 22.15
N ASN A 539 -14.68 -20.98 21.17
CA ASN A 539 -13.62 -19.98 21.27
C ASN A 539 -14.17 -18.56 21.47
N THR A 540 -15.33 -18.42 22.12
CA THR A 540 -15.96 -17.11 22.35
C THR A 540 -16.26 -16.85 23.82
N LYS A 541 -16.30 -15.58 24.21
CA LYS A 541 -16.75 -15.15 25.54
C LYS A 541 -18.27 -15.00 25.50
N TYR A 542 -18.99 -15.88 26.20
CA TYR A 542 -20.44 -15.73 26.32
C TYR A 542 -20.85 -14.49 27.14
N ASN A 543 -21.99 -13.90 26.76
CA ASN A 543 -22.66 -12.85 27.55
C ASN A 543 -23.18 -13.40 28.89
N ASN A 544 -23.53 -12.51 29.80
CA ASN A 544 -24.05 -12.84 31.13
C ASN A 544 -25.30 -13.76 31.08
N PHE A 545 -26.18 -13.59 30.09
CA PHE A 545 -27.40 -14.39 29.93
C PHE A 545 -27.07 -15.86 29.63
N LEU A 546 -26.24 -16.14 28.62
CA LEU A 546 -25.83 -17.51 28.26
C LEU A 546 -24.97 -18.14 29.37
N LYS A 547 -24.15 -17.34 30.07
CA LYS A 547 -23.42 -17.78 31.26
C LYS A 547 -24.36 -18.18 32.40
N ASN A 548 -25.38 -17.37 32.69
CA ASN A 548 -26.38 -17.66 33.72
C ASN A 548 -27.23 -18.90 33.38
N LEU A 549 -27.49 -19.12 32.09
CA LEU A 549 -28.14 -20.34 31.62
C LEU A 549 -27.26 -21.58 31.78
N GLY A 550 -25.94 -21.40 31.81
CA GLY A 550 -24.97 -22.49 31.96
C GLY A 550 -24.52 -23.12 30.64
N ILE A 551 -24.58 -22.37 29.54
CA ILE A 551 -24.12 -22.81 28.20
C ILE A 551 -22.59 -22.95 28.17
N GLN A 552 -22.12 -23.97 27.45
CA GLN A 552 -20.71 -24.28 27.24
C GLN A 552 -20.39 -24.38 25.74
N GLY A 553 -19.12 -24.14 25.41
CA GLY A 553 -18.58 -24.36 24.08
C GLY A 553 -18.83 -25.78 23.59
N GLY A 554 -19.40 -25.93 22.40
CA GLY A 554 -19.73 -27.21 21.80
C GLY A 554 -21.11 -27.77 22.17
N ASP A 555 -21.88 -27.07 23.01
CA ASP A 555 -23.28 -27.42 23.24
C ASP A 555 -24.08 -27.31 21.93
N VAL A 556 -24.95 -28.28 21.66
CA VAL A 556 -25.85 -28.28 20.50
C VAL A 556 -27.23 -27.79 20.93
N LEU A 557 -27.72 -26.72 20.30
CA LEU A 557 -29.07 -26.20 20.54
C LEU A 557 -30.11 -27.11 19.87
N LEU A 558 -31.08 -27.61 20.65
CA LEU A 558 -32.19 -28.43 20.14
C LEU A 558 -33.48 -27.62 20.05
N SER A 559 -33.87 -26.94 21.13
CA SER A 559 -35.09 -26.13 21.18
C SER A 559 -35.00 -25.01 22.23
N ILE A 560 -35.81 -23.95 22.03
CA ILE A 560 -36.07 -22.92 23.05
C ILE A 560 -37.57 -22.74 23.17
N ASN A 561 -38.11 -22.83 24.39
CA ASN A 561 -39.55 -22.78 24.67
C ASN A 561 -40.35 -23.77 23.79
N GLY A 562 -39.77 -24.95 23.52
CA GLY A 562 -40.37 -25.99 22.68
C GLY A 562 -40.27 -25.75 21.17
N LYS A 563 -39.83 -24.57 20.69
CA LYS A 563 -39.54 -24.33 19.28
C LYS A 563 -38.17 -24.90 18.93
N LYS A 564 -38.12 -25.81 17.96
CA LYS A 564 -36.86 -26.42 17.49
C LYS A 564 -36.09 -25.48 16.57
N TYR A 565 -34.77 -25.47 16.71
CA TYR A 565 -33.88 -24.74 15.81
C TYR A 565 -32.91 -25.70 15.12
N GLN A 566 -32.67 -25.44 13.83
CA GLN A 566 -31.82 -26.18 12.91
C GLN A 566 -31.19 -25.16 11.94
N VAL A 567 -30.21 -25.59 11.13
CA VAL A 567 -29.50 -24.69 10.20
C VAL A 567 -30.47 -23.87 9.33
N LYS A 568 -31.51 -24.51 8.78
CA LYS A 568 -32.51 -23.86 7.91
C LYS A 568 -33.30 -22.71 8.54
N ASN A 569 -33.41 -22.66 9.87
CA ASN A 569 -34.15 -21.63 10.59
C ASN A 569 -33.30 -20.96 11.68
N ILE A 570 -31.97 -20.95 11.51
CA ILE A 570 -31.07 -20.25 12.43
C ILE A 570 -31.38 -18.75 12.51
N TYR A 571 -31.87 -18.13 11.44
CA TYR A 571 -32.24 -16.72 11.46
C TYR A 571 -33.44 -16.41 12.37
N ASP A 572 -34.37 -17.37 12.52
CA ASP A 572 -35.47 -17.25 13.47
C ASP A 572 -34.95 -17.11 14.91
N LEU A 573 -33.83 -17.76 15.25
CA LEU A 573 -33.25 -17.71 16.59
C LEU A 573 -32.96 -16.27 17.01
N PHE A 574 -32.35 -15.50 16.10
CA PHE A 574 -32.01 -14.09 16.35
C PHE A 574 -33.29 -13.25 16.44
N GLY A 575 -34.23 -13.44 15.51
CA GLY A 575 -35.51 -12.72 15.50
C GLY A 575 -36.35 -12.97 16.75
N ASP A 576 -36.51 -14.24 17.14
CA ASP A 576 -37.31 -14.66 18.29
C ASP A 576 -36.69 -14.16 19.60
N SER A 577 -35.36 -14.23 19.74
CA SER A 577 -34.67 -13.75 20.94
C SER A 577 -34.82 -12.25 21.18
N ASN A 578 -34.95 -11.46 20.11
CA ASN A 578 -35.20 -10.02 20.21
C ASN A 578 -36.63 -9.69 20.69
N GLN A 579 -37.55 -10.65 20.68
CA GLN A 579 -38.92 -10.48 21.17
C GLN A 579 -39.10 -10.93 22.62
N TRP A 580 -38.06 -11.50 23.26
CA TRP A 580 -38.15 -11.93 24.66
C TRP A 580 -38.30 -10.73 25.59
N LYS A 581 -39.19 -10.86 26.58
CA LYS A 581 -39.41 -9.83 27.59
C LYS A 581 -38.51 -10.08 28.79
N LEU A 582 -37.89 -9.02 29.28
CA LEU A 582 -37.10 -9.07 30.50
C LEU A 582 -37.97 -9.61 31.65
N GLY A 583 -37.46 -10.59 32.38
CA GLY A 583 -38.16 -11.26 33.47
C GLY A 583 -38.87 -12.56 33.11
N ASP A 584 -39.09 -12.85 31.83
CA ASP A 584 -39.70 -14.12 31.42
C ASP A 584 -38.72 -15.29 31.65
N THR A 585 -39.23 -16.48 31.96
CA THR A 585 -38.41 -17.69 31.97
C THR A 585 -38.31 -18.28 30.57
N VAL A 586 -37.09 -18.58 30.14
CA VAL A 586 -36.84 -19.30 28.88
C VAL A 586 -36.21 -20.65 29.17
N ILE A 587 -36.69 -21.67 28.45
CA ILE A 587 -36.29 -23.06 28.63
C ILE A 587 -35.56 -23.52 27.38
N PHE A 588 -34.30 -23.91 27.52
CA PHE A 588 -33.46 -24.43 26.46
C PHE A 588 -33.36 -25.94 26.59
N GLU A 589 -33.57 -26.65 25.50
CA GLU A 589 -33.11 -28.03 25.37
C GLU A 589 -31.82 -28.03 24.56
N ILE A 590 -30.77 -28.56 25.15
CA ILE A 590 -29.46 -28.69 24.48
C ILE A 590 -28.96 -30.13 24.57
N LYS A 591 -27.94 -30.43 23.77
CA LYS A 591 -27.14 -31.64 23.89
C LYS A 591 -25.69 -31.26 24.20
N ARG A 592 -25.15 -31.76 25.30
CA ARG A 592 -23.75 -31.59 25.72
C ARG A 592 -23.04 -32.93 25.61
N GLY A 593 -22.10 -33.03 24.69
CA GLY A 593 -21.53 -34.34 24.31
C GLY A 593 -22.63 -35.27 23.79
N THR A 594 -22.94 -36.33 24.52
CA THR A 594 -24.03 -37.28 24.18
C THR A 594 -25.31 -37.06 24.99
N GLU A 595 -25.28 -36.25 26.03
CA GLU A 595 -26.39 -36.09 26.98
C GLU A 595 -27.32 -34.96 26.55
N LYS A 596 -28.63 -35.21 26.60
CA LYS A 596 -29.65 -34.16 26.46
C LYS A 596 -29.94 -33.56 27.82
N MET A 597 -30.02 -32.24 27.89
CA MET A 597 -30.33 -31.53 29.11
C MET A 597 -31.28 -30.36 28.85
N THR A 598 -32.05 -30.03 29.88
CA THR A 598 -32.94 -28.88 29.92
C THR A 598 -32.33 -27.84 30.84
N LEU A 599 -32.01 -26.68 30.29
CA LEU A 599 -31.52 -25.51 31.01
C LEU A 599 -32.62 -24.46 31.05
N GLN A 600 -32.71 -23.70 32.13
CA GLN A 600 -33.67 -22.60 32.23
C GLN A 600 -33.04 -21.41 32.92
N THR A 601 -33.40 -20.22 32.48
CA THR A 601 -32.96 -18.96 33.09
C THR A 601 -34.00 -17.87 32.89
N GLU A 602 -33.87 -16.79 33.65
CA GLU A 602 -34.66 -15.57 33.47
C GLU A 602 -34.04 -14.73 32.33
N VAL A 603 -34.88 -14.19 31.47
CA VAL A 603 -34.47 -13.27 30.42
C VAL A 603 -33.98 -11.98 31.07
N ILE A 604 -32.66 -11.80 31.03
CA ILE A 604 -31.99 -10.57 31.45
C ILE A 604 -31.39 -9.87 30.24
N LYS A 605 -31.11 -8.58 30.37
CA LYS A 605 -30.43 -7.83 29.32
C LYS A 605 -29.03 -8.43 29.11
N PRO A 606 -28.70 -8.95 27.91
CA PRO A 606 -27.43 -9.60 27.68
C PRO A 606 -26.31 -8.56 27.65
N THR A 607 -25.30 -8.74 28.50
CA THR A 607 -24.10 -7.90 28.58
C THR A 607 -22.83 -8.73 28.55
N ILE A 608 -21.74 -8.12 28.07
CA ILE A 608 -20.41 -8.73 28.02
C ILE A 608 -19.37 -7.74 28.55
N GLN A 609 -18.38 -8.25 29.27
CA GLN A 609 -17.20 -7.45 29.64
C GLN A 609 -16.27 -7.37 28.43
N LYS A 610 -16.01 -6.15 27.95
CA LYS A 610 -15.02 -5.88 26.93
C LYS A 610 -13.82 -5.17 27.53
N THR A 611 -12.64 -5.57 27.09
CA THR A 611 -11.45 -4.77 27.28
C THR A 611 -11.62 -3.48 26.49
N ILE A 612 -11.22 -2.35 27.08
CA ILE A 612 -11.22 -1.04 26.43
C ILE A 612 -9.89 -0.34 26.72
N LEU A 613 -9.58 0.69 25.94
CA LEU A 613 -8.60 1.70 26.32
C LEU A 613 -9.36 2.92 26.88
N GLU A 614 -8.95 3.40 28.04
CA GLU A 614 -9.59 4.53 28.72
C GLU A 614 -8.56 5.50 29.31
N GLN A 615 -8.99 6.74 29.54
CA GLN A 615 -8.17 7.70 30.28
C GLN A 615 -8.04 7.27 31.75
N ILE A 616 -6.84 7.41 32.31
CA ILE A 616 -6.58 7.18 33.72
C ILE A 616 -7.33 8.27 34.53
N PRO A 617 -8.25 7.89 35.44
CA PRO A 617 -9.07 8.88 36.18
C PRO A 617 -8.26 9.90 36.99
N GLU A 618 -7.08 9.50 37.47
CA GLU A 618 -6.14 10.32 38.24
C GLU A 618 -4.85 10.58 37.46
N ALA A 619 -4.96 10.81 36.14
CA ALA A 619 -3.81 11.16 35.30
C ALA A 619 -3.08 12.41 35.84
N SER A 620 -1.75 12.34 35.87
CA SER A 620 -0.89 13.47 36.22
C SER A 620 -1.02 14.63 35.21
N GLU A 621 -0.64 15.84 35.63
CA GLU A 621 -0.64 17.01 34.74
C GLU A 621 0.19 16.77 33.46
N GLN A 622 1.32 16.06 33.59
CA GLN A 622 2.16 15.70 32.44
C GLN A 622 1.45 14.73 31.50
N GLN A 623 0.78 13.69 32.01
CA GLN A 623 0.02 12.75 31.19
C GLN A 623 -1.11 13.45 30.44
N ILE A 624 -1.86 14.33 31.12
CA ILE A 624 -2.93 15.12 30.50
C ILE A 624 -2.36 16.02 29.39
N LYS A 625 -1.23 16.70 29.66
CA LYS A 625 -0.56 17.54 28.66
C LYS A 625 -0.10 16.74 27.44
N LEU A 626 0.49 15.57 27.66
CA LEU A 626 0.96 14.70 26.59
C LEU A 626 -0.19 14.10 25.77
N LEU A 627 -1.29 13.71 26.42
CA LEU A 627 -2.50 13.26 25.72
C LEU A 627 -3.02 14.33 24.78
N LYS A 628 -3.18 15.57 25.27
CA LYS A 628 -3.62 16.71 24.46
C LYS A 628 -2.69 16.98 23.28
N SER A 629 -1.38 16.92 23.49
CA SER A 629 -0.40 17.03 22.41
C SER A 629 -0.60 15.90 21.38
N TRP A 630 -0.75 14.65 21.85
CA TRP A 630 -0.84 13.46 21.02
C TRP A 630 -2.07 13.44 20.11
N ILE A 631 -3.26 13.69 20.65
CA ILE A 631 -4.53 13.57 19.92
C ILE A 631 -5.18 14.91 19.57
N ASN A 632 -4.57 16.05 19.92
CA ASN A 632 -5.08 17.40 19.70
C ASN A 632 -6.48 17.65 20.31
N ASP A 633 -6.68 17.17 21.56
CA ASP A 633 -7.92 17.30 22.35
C ASP A 633 -8.03 18.62 23.14
#